data_AF-A0A0K6GL24-F1
#
_entry.id   AF-A0A0K6GL24-F1
#
_cell.length_a   1.000
_cell.length_b   1.000
_cell.length_c   1.000
_cell.angle_alpha   90.00
_cell.angle_beta   90.00
_cell.angle_gamma   90.00
#
_symmetry.space_group_name_H-M   'P 1'
#
loop_
_entity.id
_entity.type
_entity.pdbx_description
1 polymer ?
#
loop_
_entity_poly.entity_id
_entity_poly.type
_entity_poly.pdbx_seq_one_letter_code
_entity_poly.pdbx_strand_id
1 'polypeptide(L)' 'MGNPLFQQAKKAVAKAKEERTERAIAFAKNTLSSAFANANDAERRQLHDLQDELDAL' A
#
# COMPACT_ATOMS: atom_id res chain seq x y z
N MET A 1 9.83 -11.39 12.39
CA MET A 1 9.10 -11.88 11.20
C MET A 1 8.21 -10.73 10.73
N GLY A 2 8.51 -10.12 9.58
CA GLY A 2 7.75 -8.98 9.07
C GLY A 2 6.54 -9.44 8.26
N ASN A 3 5.42 -8.72 8.35
CA ASN A 3 4.20 -9.04 7.62
C ASN A 3 4.43 -8.97 6.10
N PRO A 4 4.30 -10.07 5.35
CA PRO A 4 4.58 -10.08 3.92
C PRO A 4 3.62 -9.18 3.14
N LEU A 5 2.36 -9.05 3.58
CA LEU A 5 1.37 -8.19 2.94
C LEU A 5 1.72 -6.71 3.13
N PHE A 6 2.23 -6.34 4.30
CA PHE A 6 2.74 -4.99 4.55
C PHE A 6 3.89 -4.63 3.61
N GLN A 7 4.86 -5.55 3.42
CA GLN A 7 5.97 -5.32 2.49
C GLN A 7 5.51 -5.26 1.04
N GLN A 8 4.51 -6.06 0.65
CA GLN A 8 3.93 -5.99 -0.70
C GLN A 8 3.22 -4.66 -0.94
N ALA A 9 2.43 -4.17 0.03
CA ALA A 9 1.76 -2.88 -0.07
C ALA A 9 2.76 -1.73 -0.27
N LYS A 10 3.86 -1.71 0.50
CA LYS A 10 4.94 -0.73 0.31
C LYS A 10 5.52 -0.74 -1.11
N LYS A 11 5.80 -1.93 -1.64
CA LYS A 11 6.34 -2.07 -3.00
C LYS A 11 5.32 -1.66 -4.06
N ALA A 12 4.05 -1.99 -3.87
CA ALA A 12 2.98 -1.64 -4.79
C ALA A 12 2.78 -0.12 -4.86
N VAL A 13 2.79 0.57 -3.71
CA VAL A 13 2.69 2.04 -3.65
C VAL A 13 3.92 2.70 -4.27
N ALA A 14 5.13 2.22 -3.99
CA ALA A 14 6.34 2.72 -4.63
C ALA A 14 6.26 2.60 -6.16
N LYS A 15 5.84 1.44 -6.66
CA LYS A 15 5.64 1.22 -8.09
C LYS A 15 4.58 2.14 -8.69
N ALA A 16 3.47 2.38 -7.98
CA ALA A 16 2.43 3.31 -8.42
C ALA A 16 2.95 4.77 -8.51
N LYS A 17 3.81 5.18 -7.58
CA LYS A 17 4.48 6.50 -7.61
C LYS A 17 5.41 6.67 -8.81
N GLU A 18 6.10 5.59 -9.21
CA GLU A 18 7.00 5.57 -10.36
C GLU A 18 6.24 5.55 -11.70
N GLU A 19 5.29 4.62 -11.85
CA GLU A 19 4.59 4.42 -13.13
C GLU A 19 3.46 5.41 -13.36
N ARG A 20 2.80 5.89 -12.29
CA ARG A 20 1.63 6.79 -12.32
C ARG A 20 0.52 6.37 -13.29
N THR A 21 0.40 5.07 -13.55
CA THR A 21 -0.67 4.52 -14.36
C THR A 21 -1.86 4.14 -13.48
N GLU A 22 -3.07 4.29 -14.01
CA GLU A 22 -4.31 3.87 -13.32
C GLU A 22 -4.25 2.40 -12.90
N ARG A 23 -3.59 1.54 -13.72
CA ARG A 23 -3.40 0.12 -13.40
C ARG A 23 -2.50 -0.08 -12.18
N ALA A 24 -1.38 0.63 -12.09
CA ALA A 24 -0.47 0.53 -10.95
C ALA A 24 -1.13 1.07 -9.67
N ILE A 25 -1.86 2.18 -9.79
CA ILE A 25 -2.62 2.78 -8.68
C ILE A 25 -3.71 1.80 -8.19
N ALA A 26 -4.52 1.25 -9.09
CA ALA A 26 -5.56 0.28 -8.73
C ALA A 26 -4.98 -0.97 -8.05
N PHE A 27 -3.85 -1.49 -8.56
CA PHE A 27 -3.14 -2.61 -7.94
C PHE A 27 -2.64 -2.26 -6.53
N ALA A 28 -2.06 -1.08 -6.34
CA ALA A 28 -1.62 -0.61 -5.03
C ALA A 28 -2.77 -0.45 -4.04
N LYS A 29 -3.93 0.10 -4.47
CA LYS A 29 -5.14 0.21 -3.63
C LYS A 29 -5.64 -1.16 -3.16
N ASN A 30 -5.70 -2.14 -4.07
CA ASN A 30 -6.11 -3.49 -3.72
C ASN A 30 -5.13 -4.19 -2.75
N THR A 31 -3.82 -3.98 -2.97
CA THR A 31 -2.78 -4.54 -2.11
C THR A 31 -2.80 -3.91 -0.71
N LEU A 32 -3.00 -2.59 -0.61
CA LEU A 32 -3.19 -1.88 0.66
C LEU A 32 -4.39 -2.42 1.43
N SER A 33 -5.55 -2.59 0.79
CA SER A 33 -6.74 -3.17 1.43
C SER A 33 -6.48 -4.56 2.02
N SER A 34 -5.72 -5.39 1.30
CA SER A 34 -5.35 -6.74 1.76
C SER A 34 -4.38 -6.69 2.95
N ALA A 35 -3.42 -5.76 2.92
CA ALA A 35 -2.48 -5.54 4.01
C ALA A 35 -3.19 -5.00 5.27
N PHE A 36 -4.13 -4.06 5.13
CA PHE A 36 -4.92 -3.51 6.23
C PHE A 36 -5.70 -4.57 7.00
N ALA A 37 -6.31 -5.51 6.28
CA ALA A 37 -7.07 -6.61 6.88
C ALA A 37 -6.21 -7.51 7.79
N ASN A 38 -4.90 -7.58 7.53
CA ASN A 38 -3.95 -8.47 8.20
C ASN A 38 -2.89 -7.72 9.03
N ALA A 39 -3.03 -6.40 9.21
CA ALA A 39 -2.07 -5.56 9.90
C ALA A 39 -2.40 -5.38 11.38
N ASN A 40 -1.36 -5.30 12.22
CA ASN A 40 -1.47 -4.82 13.60
C ASN A 40 -1.59 -3.28 13.66
N ASP A 41 -1.84 -2.70 14.83
CA ASP A 41 -2.06 -1.24 14.97
C ASP A 41 -0.90 -0.37 14.48
N ALA A 42 0.35 -0.81 14.67
CA ALA A 42 1.52 -0.07 14.18
C ALA A 42 1.60 -0.11 12.65
N GLU A 43 1.38 -1.29 12.06
CA GLU A 43 1.36 -1.47 10.61
C GLU A 43 0.19 -0.71 9.95
N ARG A 44 -0.98 -0.67 10.61
CA ARG A 44 -2.17 0.07 10.12
C ARG A 44 -1.91 1.56 9.99
N ARG A 45 -1.19 2.18 10.94
CA ARG A 45 -0.78 3.58 10.82
C ARG A 45 0.09 3.81 9.59
N GLN A 46 1.11 2.97 9.42
CA GLN A 46 1.99 3.09 8.25
C GLN A 46 1.27 2.83 6.92
N LEU A 47 0.31 1.89 6.89
CA LEU A 47 -0.52 1.64 5.72
C LEU A 47 -1.46 2.81 5.40
N HIS A 48 -1.92 3.54 6.42
CA HIS A 48 -2.74 4.74 6.25
C HIS A 48 -1.94 5.85 5.60
N ASP A 49 -0.72 6.12 6.08
CA ASP A 49 0.17 7.10 5.46
C ASP A 49 0.42 6.76 3.98
N LEU A 50 0.68 5.47 3.68
CA LEU A 50 0.87 5.00 2.30
C LEU A 50 -0.37 5.14 1.42
N GLN A 51 -1.56 5.01 2.01
CA GLN A 51 -2.82 5.21 1.31
C GLN A 51 -3.02 6.68 0.96
N ASP A 52 -2.79 7.59 1.90
CA ASP A 52 -2.87 9.04 1.65
C ASP A 52 -1.89 9.48 0.55
N GLU A 53 -0.67 8.95 0.59
CA GLU A 53 0.31 9.19 -0.47
C GLU A 53 -0.12 8.66 -1.84
N LEU A 54 -0.85 7.53 -1.87
CA LEU A 54 -1.35 6.93 -3.10
C LEU A 54 -2.57 7.66 -3.66
N ASP A 55 -3.45 8.17 -2.78
CA ASP A 55 -4.63 8.95 -3.17
C ASP A 55 -4.25 10.38 -3.63
N ALA A 56 -3.04 10.84 -3.34
CA ALA A 56 -2.49 12.10 -3.83
C ALA A 56 -1.80 12.01 -5.22
N LEU A 57 -1.72 10.83 -5.83
CA LEU A 57 -1.17 10.62 -7.19
C LEU A 57 -2.22 10.83 -8.28
#